data_AF-A0A4W5PSB7-F1
#
_entry.id   AF-A0A4W5PSB7-F1
#
_cell.length_a   1.000
_cell.length_b   1.000
_cell.length_c   1.000
_cell.angle_alpha   90.00
_cell.angle_beta   90.00
_cell.angle_gamma   90.00
#
_symmetry.space_group_name_H-M   'P 1'
#
loop_
_entity.id
_entity.type
_entity.pdbx_description
1 polymer ?
#
loop_
_entity_poly.entity_id
_entity_poly.type
_entity_poly.pdbx_seq_one_letter_code
_entity_poly.pdbx_strand_id
1 'polypeptide(L)'
;MIKTEKVLHLKSSRGRKVRVVREHYLREHVPCYSSLCQAQCANEGKVLSGEVTHYVIPDAGVARDFMEILEFREIQGIVFTQTACQAVQHSRGRRQYNRLRSLLKDPRHHCILFANEFQEYSYCPREKGEPQDKWQTRCVYHAAVWYHDHLAGLKPVVMITEDQTAVAEYSSLNCGVYVLSTQEYLQTFWPELQAALELYCSIAQSLQERGSEETEREYTEHLPAEVLEAGIKSGRYIQAGGGWRGHVCKHSGHRPDQCNISPQWNIKS
;
A
#
# COMPACT_ATOMS: atom_id res chain seq x y z
N MET A 1 -9.99 28.43 9.07
CA MET A 1 -10.51 27.04 9.14
C MET A 1 -11.67 26.91 8.17
N ILE A 2 -11.45 26.23 7.06
CA ILE A 2 -12.45 26.05 6.00
C ILE A 2 -13.24 24.76 6.28
N LYS A 3 -14.58 24.86 6.25
CA LYS A 3 -15.47 23.70 6.36
C LYS A 3 -15.75 23.14 4.97
N THR A 4 -15.48 21.86 4.79
CA THR A 4 -15.79 21.08 3.57
C THR A 4 -16.61 19.84 3.93
N GLU A 5 -17.19 19.19 2.92
CA GLU A 5 -17.93 17.95 3.08
C GLU A 5 -17.20 16.80 2.39
N LYS A 6 -16.91 15.72 3.14
CA LYS A 6 -16.36 14.48 2.59
C LYS A 6 -17.48 13.46 2.43
N VAL A 7 -17.81 13.14 1.18
CA VAL A 7 -18.82 12.13 0.83
C VAL A 7 -18.13 10.77 0.70
N LEU A 8 -18.57 9.80 1.50
CA LEU A 8 -18.09 8.42 1.48
C LEU A 8 -19.20 7.50 0.96
N HIS A 9 -18.85 6.64 0.01
CA HIS A 9 -19.74 5.58 -0.48
C HIS A 9 -19.30 4.26 0.14
N LEU A 10 -20.07 3.77 1.10
CA LEU A 10 -19.79 2.57 1.87
C LEU A 10 -20.76 1.45 1.50
N LYS A 11 -20.34 0.19 1.66
CA LYS A 11 -21.26 -0.94 1.67
C LYS A 11 -21.57 -1.30 3.13
N SER A 12 -22.85 -1.43 3.45
CA SER A 12 -23.26 -1.92 4.77
C SER A 12 -22.93 -3.40 4.93
N SER A 13 -22.94 -3.90 6.16
CA SER A 13 -22.80 -5.33 6.44
C SER A 13 -23.84 -6.21 5.73
N ARG A 14 -24.96 -5.62 5.28
CA ARG A 14 -26.01 -6.29 4.50
C ARG A 14 -25.90 -6.02 2.99
N GLY A 15 -24.74 -5.54 2.52
CA GLY A 15 -24.47 -5.28 1.10
C GLY A 15 -25.11 -4.03 0.50
N ARG A 16 -25.91 -3.28 1.27
CA ARG A 16 -26.56 -2.05 0.77
C ARG A 16 -25.53 -0.93 0.61
N LYS A 17 -25.59 -0.22 -0.51
CA LYS A 17 -24.77 0.99 -0.74
C LYS A 17 -25.33 2.12 0.12
N VAL A 18 -24.48 2.73 0.94
CA VAL A 18 -24.81 3.83 1.85
C VAL A 18 -23.90 5.02 1.52
N ARG A 19 -24.51 6.19 1.31
CA ARG A 19 -23.80 7.46 1.18
C ARG A 19 -23.72 8.12 2.55
N VAL A 20 -22.51 8.31 3.05
CA VAL A 20 -22.24 8.97 4.34
C VAL A 20 -21.54 10.29 4.06
N VAL A 21 -22.13 11.40 4.52
CA VAL A 21 -21.50 12.72 4.47
C VAL A 21 -20.87 13.00 5.83
N ARG A 22 -19.60 13.40 5.83
CA ARG A 22 -18.88 13.81 7.04
C ARG A 22 -18.36 15.22 6.87
N GLU A 23 -18.42 15.99 7.95
CA GLU A 23 -17.77 17.29 8.01
C GLU A 23 -16.25 17.11 7.98
N HIS A 24 -15.57 17.94 7.21
CA HIS A 24 -14.13 17.91 7.06
C HIS A 24 -13.56 19.32 7.17
N TYR A 25 -12.77 19.55 8.22
CA TYR A 25 -12.26 20.87 8.57
C TYR A 25 -10.80 21.01 8.18
N LEU A 26 -10.53 21.92 7.26
CA LEU A 26 -9.19 22.27 6.82
C LEU A 26 -8.62 23.37 7.71
N ARG A 27 -7.33 23.24 8.01
CA ARG A 27 -6.58 24.10 8.93
C ARG A 27 -5.29 24.52 8.25
N GLU A 28 -4.92 25.78 8.43
CA GLU A 28 -3.62 26.30 7.98
C GLU A 28 -2.49 25.80 8.88
N HIS A 29 -2.75 25.68 10.18
CA HIS A 29 -1.75 25.29 11.18
C HIS A 29 -1.82 23.79 11.49
N VAL A 30 -1.32 22.97 10.55
CA VAL A 30 -1.05 21.55 10.78
C VAL A 30 0.45 21.37 11.08
N PRO A 31 0.84 20.63 12.14
CA PRO A 31 2.25 20.39 12.45
C PRO A 31 2.99 19.73 11.29
N CYS A 32 4.12 20.31 10.88
CA CYS A 32 4.99 19.78 9.84
C CYS A 32 6.09 18.84 10.39
N TYR A 33 6.32 18.87 11.71
CA TYR A 33 7.34 18.08 12.38
C TYR A 33 8.73 18.17 11.72
N SER A 34 9.10 19.34 11.18
CA SER A 34 10.45 19.60 10.68
C SER A 34 11.18 20.58 11.59
N SER A 35 12.47 20.31 11.85
CA SER A 35 13.35 21.22 12.60
C SER A 35 13.75 22.45 11.80
N LEU A 36 13.53 22.43 10.47
CA LEU A 36 13.76 23.54 9.57
C LEU A 36 12.53 24.46 9.43
N CYS A 37 11.44 24.17 10.15
CA CYS A 37 10.23 24.95 10.09
C CYS A 37 10.45 26.38 10.62
N GLN A 38 10.30 27.37 9.73
CA GLN A 38 10.36 28.79 10.09
C GLN A 38 8.99 29.37 10.49
N ALA A 39 7.91 28.70 10.09
CA ALA A 39 6.53 29.12 10.37
C ALA A 39 6.06 28.81 11.80
N GLN A 40 6.95 28.32 12.68
CA GLN A 40 6.67 28.01 14.08
C GLN A 40 5.44 27.10 14.26
N CYS A 41 5.32 26.06 13.41
CA CYS A 41 4.28 25.05 13.58
C CYS A 41 4.33 24.43 14.98
N ALA A 42 3.14 24.18 15.56
CA ALA A 42 3.00 23.54 16.87
C ALA A 42 3.35 22.04 16.81
N ASN A 43 4.64 21.74 16.69
CA ASN A 43 5.16 20.39 16.57
C ASN A 43 5.24 19.73 17.96
N GLU A 44 4.36 18.76 18.23
CA GLU A 44 4.37 17.99 19.48
C GLU A 44 5.10 16.65 19.31
N GLY A 45 6.25 16.51 19.97
CA GLY A 45 7.00 15.24 20.01
C GLY A 45 8.12 15.18 18.98
N LYS A 46 8.16 14.10 18.18
CA LYS A 46 9.29 13.79 17.30
C LYS A 46 9.33 14.72 16.09
N VAL A 47 10.52 15.22 15.78
CA VAL A 47 10.78 16.15 14.67
C VAL A 47 11.86 15.57 13.76
N LEU A 48 11.72 15.79 12.45
CA LEU A 48 12.71 15.44 11.44
C LEU A 48 13.91 16.38 11.52
N SER A 49 15.11 15.79 11.50
CA SER A 49 16.37 16.54 11.49
C SER A 49 16.53 17.34 10.20
N GLY A 50 17.20 18.49 10.28
CA GLY A 50 17.60 19.27 9.11
C GLY A 50 18.89 18.75 8.46
N GLU A 51 19.59 17.84 9.13
CA GLU A 51 20.89 17.30 8.71
C GLU A 51 20.76 16.21 7.63
N VAL A 52 19.58 15.62 7.48
CA VAL A 52 19.33 14.64 6.40
C VAL A 52 19.46 15.30 5.03
N THR A 53 19.86 14.54 4.02
CA THR A 53 20.10 15.10 2.67
C THR A 53 18.83 15.60 2.01
N HIS A 54 17.71 14.90 2.20
CA HIS A 54 16.38 15.22 1.67
C HIS A 54 15.29 14.66 2.60
N TYR A 55 14.05 15.11 2.43
CA TYR A 55 12.89 14.43 3.00
C TYR A 55 12.26 13.51 1.96
N VAL A 56 11.86 12.31 2.39
CA VAL A 56 11.25 11.31 1.50
C VAL A 56 9.77 11.12 1.85
N ILE A 57 8.91 11.18 0.84
CA ILE A 57 7.46 11.02 1.00
C ILE A 57 7.01 9.80 0.19
N PRO A 58 6.79 8.64 0.85
CA PRO A 58 6.31 7.45 0.17
C PRO A 58 4.85 7.60 -0.26
N ASP A 59 4.58 7.27 -1.52
CA ASP A 59 3.22 7.12 -2.03
C ASP A 59 2.47 5.96 -1.33
N ALA A 60 1.15 5.96 -1.44
CA ALA A 60 0.27 4.94 -0.89
C ALA A 60 0.65 3.52 -1.33
N GLY A 61 1.03 3.31 -2.60
CA GLY A 61 1.50 2.02 -3.10
C GLY A 61 2.82 1.60 -2.44
N VAL A 62 3.77 2.53 -2.31
CA VAL A 62 5.08 2.26 -1.71
C VAL A 62 4.94 1.94 -0.22
N ALA A 63 4.17 2.74 0.52
CA ALA A 63 3.89 2.49 1.94
C ALA A 63 3.14 1.17 2.18
N ARG A 64 2.39 0.68 1.19
CA ARG A 64 1.66 -0.60 1.24
C ARG A 64 2.57 -1.80 1.03
N ASP A 65 3.45 -1.74 0.04
CA ASP A 65 4.15 -2.92 -0.46
C ASP A 65 5.63 -2.98 -0.06
N PHE A 66 6.26 -1.84 0.20
CA PHE A 66 7.70 -1.73 0.46
C PHE A 66 7.99 -1.17 1.85
N MET A 67 7.10 -1.44 2.82
CA MET A 67 7.25 -0.95 4.20
C MET A 67 8.57 -1.43 4.83
N GLU A 68 8.97 -2.66 4.53
CA GLU A 68 10.22 -3.27 4.97
C GLU A 68 11.45 -2.46 4.53
N ILE A 69 11.40 -1.84 3.34
CA ILE A 69 12.48 -0.99 2.84
C ILE A 69 12.53 0.32 3.63
N LEU A 70 11.36 0.88 3.96
CA LEU A 70 11.25 2.10 4.77
C LEU A 70 11.62 1.89 6.24
N GLU A 71 11.84 0.64 6.67
CA GLU A 71 12.32 0.28 8.00
C GLU A 71 13.86 0.25 8.10
N PHE A 72 14.61 0.40 7.00
CA PHE A 72 16.07 0.54 7.10
C PHE A 72 16.45 1.82 7.86
N ARG A 73 17.50 1.77 8.68
CA ARG A 73 17.88 2.89 9.57
C ARG A 73 18.65 3.99 8.86
N GLU A 74 19.25 3.63 7.74
CA GLU A 74 19.96 4.50 6.81
C GLU A 74 18.98 5.48 6.14
N ILE A 75 17.77 5.00 5.83
CA ILE A 75 16.71 5.83 5.22
C ILE A 75 16.02 6.64 6.32
N GLN A 76 16.39 7.91 6.40
CA GLN A 76 15.90 8.88 7.39
C GLN A 76 15.17 10.04 6.71
N GLY A 77 14.38 10.79 7.49
CA GLY A 77 13.64 11.94 6.94
C GLY A 77 12.32 11.55 6.29
N ILE A 78 11.68 10.46 6.73
CA ILE A 78 10.47 9.93 6.08
C ILE A 78 9.22 10.66 6.56
N VAL A 79 8.47 11.25 5.63
CA VAL A 79 7.17 11.89 5.89
C VAL A 79 6.07 10.96 5.39
N PHE A 80 5.47 10.18 6.28
CA PHE A 80 4.28 9.42 5.93
C PHE A 80 3.08 10.35 5.88
N THR A 81 2.36 10.38 4.77
CA THR A 81 1.09 11.13 4.68
C THR A 81 -0.04 10.35 5.35
N GLN A 82 -1.01 11.07 5.91
CA GLN A 82 -2.25 10.47 6.40
C GLN A 82 -2.95 9.68 5.30
N THR A 83 -2.97 10.18 4.06
CA THR A 83 -3.54 9.48 2.91
C THR A 83 -2.86 8.13 2.67
N ALA A 84 -1.53 8.07 2.64
CA ALA A 84 -0.80 6.80 2.48
C ALA A 84 -1.08 5.84 3.64
N CYS A 85 -1.06 6.33 4.89
CA CYS A 85 -1.33 5.50 6.06
C CYS A 85 -2.75 4.91 6.06
N GLN A 86 -3.75 5.68 5.63
CA GLN A 86 -5.12 5.20 5.49
C GLN A 86 -5.23 4.17 4.36
N ALA A 87 -4.53 4.37 3.24
CA ALA A 87 -4.48 3.41 2.14
C ALA A 87 -3.92 2.05 2.59
N VAL A 88 -2.84 2.05 3.40
CA VAL A 88 -2.30 0.82 4.02
C VAL A 88 -3.35 0.13 4.89
N GLN A 89 -4.07 0.87 5.72
CA GLN A 89 -5.12 0.31 6.58
C GLN A 89 -6.25 -0.33 5.75
N HIS A 90 -6.66 0.32 4.66
CA HIS A 90 -7.73 -0.16 3.80
C HIS A 90 -7.34 -1.39 2.97
N SER A 91 -6.09 -1.45 2.50
CA SER A 91 -5.61 -2.52 1.60
C SER A 91 -5.06 -3.75 2.34
N ARG A 92 -4.24 -3.55 3.37
CA ARG A 92 -3.55 -4.63 4.12
C ARG A 92 -4.16 -4.90 5.50
N GLY A 93 -5.17 -4.11 5.89
CA GLY A 93 -5.91 -4.28 7.13
C GLY A 93 -5.18 -3.70 8.37
N ARG A 94 -5.76 -3.98 9.54
CA ARG A 94 -5.37 -3.34 10.80
C ARG A 94 -3.99 -3.74 11.30
N ARG A 95 -3.55 -4.98 11.02
CA ARG A 95 -2.25 -5.49 11.48
C ARG A 95 -1.10 -4.68 10.90
N GLN A 96 -1.10 -4.48 9.58
CA GLN A 96 -0.04 -3.72 8.90
C GLN A 96 -0.09 -2.24 9.28
N TYR A 97 -1.29 -1.68 9.43
CA TYR A 97 -1.44 -0.32 9.96
C TYR A 97 -0.86 -0.16 11.37
N ASN A 98 -1.05 -1.14 12.25
CA ASN A 98 -0.46 -1.11 13.59
C ASN A 98 1.07 -1.21 13.54
N ARG A 99 1.65 -1.99 12.60
CA ARG A 99 3.09 -2.04 12.36
C ARG A 99 3.63 -0.66 11.96
N LEU A 100 2.99 0.00 10.98
CA LEU A 100 3.33 1.38 10.59
C LEU A 100 3.23 2.37 11.76
N ARG A 101 2.19 2.23 12.60
CA ARG A 101 2.05 3.06 13.81
C ARG A 101 3.14 2.80 14.84
N SER A 102 3.63 1.57 14.97
CA SER A 102 4.76 1.26 15.83
C SER A 102 6.05 1.89 15.29
N LEU A 103 6.26 1.84 13.97
CA LEU A 103 7.40 2.50 13.30
C LEU A 103 7.42 4.01 13.58
N LEU A 104 6.29 4.69 13.41
CA LEU A 104 6.13 6.13 13.68
C LEU A 104 6.44 6.52 15.15
N LYS A 105 6.32 5.57 16.08
CA LYS A 105 6.59 5.81 17.51
C LYS A 105 8.04 5.51 17.88
N ASP A 106 8.76 4.73 17.09
CA ASP A 106 10.13 4.35 17.41
C ASP A 106 11.06 5.57 17.22
N PRO A 107 11.77 6.03 18.26
CA PRO A 107 12.70 7.15 18.12
C PRO A 107 13.84 6.87 17.12
N ARG A 108 14.22 5.60 16.91
CA ARG A 108 15.33 5.19 16.03
C ARG A 108 15.04 5.40 14.55
N HIS A 109 13.77 5.35 14.14
CA HIS A 109 13.37 5.53 12.75
C HIS A 109 12.92 6.96 12.52
N HIS A 110 13.73 7.80 11.89
CA HIS A 110 13.42 9.23 11.68
C HIS A 110 12.29 9.44 10.68
N CYS A 111 11.07 9.13 11.10
CA CYS A 111 9.84 9.26 10.34
C CYS A 111 8.74 9.94 11.17
N ILE A 112 7.82 10.60 10.48
CA ILE A 112 6.70 11.33 11.07
C ILE A 112 5.41 11.08 10.30
N LEU A 113 4.27 11.40 10.91
CA LEU A 113 2.96 11.39 10.27
C LEU A 113 2.53 12.81 9.97
N PHE A 114 2.35 13.13 8.69
CA PHE A 114 1.80 14.40 8.26
C PHE A 114 0.32 14.27 7.91
N ALA A 115 -0.50 15.09 8.54
CA ALA A 115 -1.95 15.08 8.38
C ALA A 115 -2.39 15.90 7.15
N ASN A 116 -1.91 15.51 5.97
CA ASN A 116 -2.08 16.23 4.70
C ASN A 116 -3.54 16.51 4.33
N GLU A 117 -4.48 15.63 4.70
CA GLU A 117 -5.90 15.85 4.41
C GLU A 117 -6.50 17.02 5.21
N PHE A 118 -5.96 17.34 6.38
CA PHE A 118 -6.44 18.46 7.20
C PHE A 118 -5.68 19.76 6.96
N GLN A 119 -4.56 19.71 6.22
CA GLN A 119 -3.79 20.90 5.87
C GLN A 119 -4.42 21.54 4.64
N GLU A 120 -4.92 22.77 4.81
CA GLU A 120 -5.62 23.55 3.79
C GLU A 120 -4.87 23.63 2.46
N TYR A 121 -3.57 23.94 2.52
CA TYR A 121 -2.76 24.16 1.32
C TYR A 121 -2.24 22.87 0.66
N SER A 122 -2.37 21.72 1.32
CA SER A 122 -2.05 20.40 0.71
C SER A 122 -3.29 19.56 0.42
N TYR A 123 -4.48 20.02 0.84
CA TYR A 123 -5.70 19.26 0.70
C TYR A 123 -6.13 19.17 -0.76
N CYS A 124 -6.40 17.95 -1.20
CA CYS A 124 -6.73 17.64 -2.58
C CYS A 124 -8.02 16.81 -2.64
N PRO A 125 -9.17 17.39 -3.02
CA PRO A 125 -10.41 16.66 -3.15
C PRO A 125 -10.37 15.69 -4.34
N ARG A 126 -11.02 14.53 -4.19
CA ARG A 126 -11.12 13.53 -5.26
C ARG A 126 -12.02 14.04 -6.38
N GLU A 127 -11.53 13.96 -7.60
CA GLU A 127 -12.26 14.37 -8.78
C GLU A 127 -13.29 13.32 -9.21
N LYS A 128 -14.32 13.76 -9.94
CA LYS A 128 -15.39 12.87 -10.37
C LYS A 128 -14.86 11.88 -11.42
N GLY A 129 -14.90 10.59 -11.10
CA GLY A 129 -14.41 9.53 -11.98
C GLY A 129 -12.92 9.22 -11.81
N GLU A 130 -12.21 9.96 -10.97
CA GLU A 130 -10.81 9.69 -10.66
C GLU A 130 -10.65 8.36 -9.91
N PRO A 131 -9.76 7.46 -10.34
CA PRO A 131 -9.42 6.25 -9.58
C PRO A 131 -8.90 6.56 -8.17
N GLN A 132 -9.08 5.62 -7.24
CA GLN A 132 -8.75 5.88 -5.84
C GLN A 132 -7.24 5.98 -5.62
N ASP A 133 -6.48 5.12 -6.28
CA ASP A 133 -5.02 5.08 -6.34
C ASP A 133 -4.47 6.40 -6.92
N LYS A 134 -4.97 6.83 -8.09
CA LYS A 134 -4.56 8.11 -8.71
C LYS A 134 -4.79 9.31 -7.80
N TRP A 135 -5.96 9.36 -7.17
CA TRP A 135 -6.28 10.40 -6.19
C TRP A 135 -5.34 10.37 -4.98
N GLN A 136 -4.96 9.18 -4.50
CA GLN A 136 -4.03 9.03 -3.39
C GLN A 136 -2.64 9.54 -3.77
N THR A 137 -2.12 9.15 -4.94
CA THR A 137 -0.84 9.62 -5.47
C THR A 137 -0.82 11.14 -5.63
N ARG A 138 -1.89 11.74 -6.18
CA ARG A 138 -2.04 13.19 -6.28
C ARG A 138 -2.06 13.88 -4.92
N CYS A 139 -2.78 13.32 -3.93
CA CYS A 139 -2.74 13.81 -2.55
C CYS A 139 -1.34 13.80 -1.93
N VAL A 140 -0.56 12.74 -2.20
CA VAL A 140 0.82 12.63 -1.70
C VAL A 140 1.71 13.64 -2.41
N TYR A 141 1.56 13.81 -3.72
CA TYR A 141 2.32 14.79 -4.49
C TYR A 141 2.07 16.23 -4.01
N HIS A 142 0.82 16.63 -3.80
CA HIS A 142 0.51 17.96 -3.23
C HIS A 142 1.08 18.15 -1.82
N ALA A 143 1.17 17.07 -1.01
CA ALA A 143 1.86 17.13 0.26
C ALA A 143 3.37 17.36 0.10
N ALA A 144 4.01 16.76 -0.92
CA ALA A 144 5.42 16.96 -1.22
C ALA A 144 5.72 18.40 -1.65
N VAL A 145 4.91 18.96 -2.55
CA VAL A 145 4.98 20.37 -2.96
C VAL A 145 4.80 21.28 -1.76
N TRP A 146 3.79 21.02 -0.93
CA TRP A 146 3.57 21.79 0.29
C TRP A 146 4.77 21.76 1.23
N TYR A 147 5.42 20.61 1.45
CA TYR A 147 6.60 20.53 2.29
C TYR A 147 7.76 21.36 1.74
N HIS A 148 8.01 21.27 0.45
CA HIS A 148 9.07 22.04 -0.20
C HIS A 148 8.85 23.55 0.00
N ASP A 149 7.64 24.02 -0.29
CA ASP A 149 7.30 25.44 -0.20
C ASP A 149 7.25 25.93 1.24
N HIS A 150 6.69 25.11 2.15
CA HIS A 150 6.62 25.40 3.58
C HIS A 150 8.01 25.56 4.23
N LEU A 151 8.99 24.81 3.73
CA LEU A 151 10.38 24.89 4.17
C LEU A 151 11.20 25.91 3.35
N ALA A 152 10.55 26.73 2.53
CA ALA A 152 11.20 27.73 1.68
C ALA A 152 12.35 27.17 0.83
N GLY A 153 12.22 25.93 0.36
CA GLY A 153 13.25 25.24 -0.42
C GLY A 153 14.53 24.89 0.36
N LEU A 154 14.56 25.03 1.69
CA LEU A 154 15.73 24.70 2.53
C LEU A 154 16.09 23.21 2.48
N LYS A 155 15.17 22.35 2.06
CA LYS A 155 15.38 20.91 1.95
C LYS A 155 14.69 20.37 0.69
N PRO A 156 15.42 19.63 -0.17
CA PRO A 156 14.80 18.88 -1.26
C PRO A 156 13.79 17.87 -0.72
N VAL A 157 12.69 17.69 -1.45
CA VAL A 157 11.66 16.70 -1.16
C VAL A 157 11.64 15.68 -2.27
N VAL A 158 11.67 14.39 -1.91
CA VAL A 158 11.65 13.27 -2.84
C VAL A 158 10.39 12.45 -2.58
N MET A 159 9.45 12.47 -3.49
CA MET A 159 8.33 11.54 -3.51
C MET A 159 8.76 10.25 -4.21
N ILE A 160 8.48 9.10 -3.58
CA ILE A 160 8.72 7.79 -4.18
C ILE A 160 7.39 7.10 -4.49
N THR A 161 7.23 6.61 -5.71
CA THR A 161 6.01 5.94 -6.20
C THR A 161 6.34 4.82 -7.18
N GLU A 162 5.52 3.77 -7.22
CA GLU A 162 5.62 2.75 -8.29
C GLU A 162 4.71 3.08 -9.49
N ASP A 163 4.03 4.22 -9.49
CA ASP A 163 3.21 4.67 -10.60
C ASP A 163 4.07 5.44 -11.62
N GLN A 164 4.51 4.74 -12.67
CA GLN A 164 5.34 5.35 -13.72
C GLN A 164 4.67 6.53 -14.43
N THR A 165 3.33 6.57 -14.48
CA THR A 165 2.62 7.71 -15.07
C THR A 165 2.73 8.94 -14.18
N ALA A 166 2.69 8.77 -12.86
CA ALA A 166 2.90 9.86 -11.91
C ALA A 166 4.34 10.36 -11.93
N VAL A 167 5.33 9.47 -12.10
CA VAL A 167 6.73 9.87 -12.31
C VAL A 167 6.86 10.74 -13.56
N ALA A 168 6.27 10.31 -14.69
CA ALA A 168 6.32 11.07 -15.94
C ALA A 168 5.59 12.42 -15.85
N GLU A 169 4.45 12.47 -15.15
CA GLU A 169 3.64 13.68 -15.01
C GLU A 169 4.29 14.70 -14.06
N TYR A 170 4.82 14.26 -12.92
CA TYR A 170 5.17 15.14 -11.82
C TYR A 170 6.67 15.45 -11.69
N SER A 171 7.56 14.64 -12.28
CA SER A 171 9.01 14.79 -12.14
C SER A 171 9.57 16.16 -12.52
N SER A 172 8.91 16.89 -13.43
CA SER A 172 9.38 18.18 -13.95
C SER A 172 8.47 19.38 -13.61
N LEU A 173 7.45 19.19 -12.77
CA LEU A 173 6.47 20.27 -12.52
C LEU A 173 6.94 21.27 -11.46
N ASN A 174 7.66 20.84 -10.44
CA ASN A 174 8.10 21.69 -9.35
C ASN A 174 9.60 21.56 -9.11
N CYS A 175 10.31 22.68 -9.13
CA CYS A 175 11.72 22.71 -8.76
C CYS A 175 11.85 22.34 -7.28
N GLY A 176 12.80 21.46 -6.94
CA GLY A 176 13.06 21.02 -5.56
C GLY A 176 12.14 19.91 -5.05
N VAL A 177 11.16 19.49 -5.85
CA VAL A 177 10.34 18.29 -5.62
C VAL A 177 10.67 17.25 -6.68
N TYR A 178 11.28 16.16 -6.26
CA TYR A 178 11.65 15.05 -7.15
C TYR A 178 10.64 13.93 -7.01
N VAL A 179 10.22 13.33 -8.12
CA VAL A 179 9.34 12.16 -8.13
C VAL A 179 10.07 11.03 -8.83
N LEU A 180 10.34 9.94 -8.10
CA LEU A 180 11.16 8.82 -8.55
C LEU A 180 10.47 7.49 -8.28
N SER A 181 10.88 6.44 -8.99
CA SER A 181 10.57 5.08 -8.57
C SER A 181 11.33 4.70 -7.30
N THR A 182 10.84 3.72 -6.54
CA THR A 182 11.59 3.23 -5.35
C THR A 182 12.95 2.65 -5.77
N GLN A 183 13.02 2.01 -6.94
CA GLN A 183 14.28 1.49 -7.49
C GLN A 183 15.29 2.60 -7.75
N GLU A 184 14.90 3.62 -8.52
CA GLU A 184 15.75 4.76 -8.86
C GLU A 184 16.19 5.51 -7.60
N TYR A 185 15.28 5.66 -6.63
CA TYR A 185 15.57 6.26 -5.34
C TYR A 185 16.71 5.53 -4.61
N LEU A 186 16.59 4.20 -4.46
CA LEU A 186 17.59 3.40 -3.78
C LEU A 186 18.94 3.42 -4.52
N GLN A 187 18.93 3.32 -5.85
CA GLN A 187 20.16 3.34 -6.64
C GLN A 187 20.85 4.71 -6.59
N THR A 188 20.10 5.80 -6.53
CA THR A 188 20.63 7.16 -6.56
C THR A 188 21.17 7.60 -5.20
N PHE A 189 20.40 7.37 -4.13
CA PHE A 189 20.73 7.90 -2.80
C PHE A 189 21.41 6.87 -1.89
N TRP A 190 21.20 5.57 -2.15
CA TRP A 190 21.65 4.48 -1.28
C TRP A 190 22.32 3.33 -2.05
N PRO A 191 23.27 3.59 -2.98
CA PRO A 191 23.89 2.55 -3.80
C PRO A 191 24.64 1.49 -2.96
N GLU A 192 25.17 1.88 -1.80
CA GLU A 192 25.86 0.99 -0.88
C GLU A 192 24.91 0.12 -0.05
N LEU A 193 23.61 0.43 -0.01
CA LEU A 193 22.60 -0.31 0.75
C LEU A 193 22.06 -1.50 -0.07
N GLN A 194 22.96 -2.41 -0.42
CA GLN A 194 22.68 -3.54 -1.31
C GLN A 194 21.51 -4.41 -0.80
N ALA A 195 21.39 -4.59 0.52
CA ALA A 195 20.30 -5.34 1.13
C ALA A 195 18.91 -4.73 0.83
N ALA A 196 18.79 -3.40 0.73
CA ALA A 196 17.53 -2.75 0.39
C ALA A 196 17.19 -2.93 -1.10
N LEU A 197 18.19 -2.89 -1.98
CA LEU A 197 18.02 -3.14 -3.42
C LEU A 197 17.60 -4.58 -3.71
N GLU A 198 18.26 -5.56 -3.07
CA GLU A 198 17.89 -6.98 -3.19
C GLU A 198 16.48 -7.24 -2.67
N LEU A 199 16.12 -6.63 -1.54
CA LEU A 199 14.77 -6.72 -0.99
C LEU A 199 13.73 -6.09 -1.93
N TYR A 200 14.03 -4.94 -2.53
CA TYR A 200 13.18 -4.32 -3.56
C TYR A 200 12.93 -5.29 -4.71
N CYS A 201 14.00 -5.84 -5.30
CA CYS A 201 13.87 -6.78 -6.42
C CYS A 201 13.01 -8.00 -6.05
N SER A 202 13.22 -8.56 -4.85
CA SER A 202 12.43 -9.70 -4.36
C SER A 202 10.95 -9.36 -4.19
N ILE A 203 10.63 -8.21 -3.58
CA ILE A 203 9.25 -7.75 -3.40
C ILE A 203 8.60 -7.47 -4.76
N ALA A 204 9.28 -6.74 -5.64
CA ALA A 204 8.78 -6.38 -6.96
C ALA A 204 8.46 -7.63 -7.81
N GLN A 205 9.36 -8.63 -7.80
CA GLN A 205 9.12 -9.90 -8.47
C GLN A 205 7.88 -10.61 -7.91
N SER A 206 7.75 -10.69 -6.58
CA SER A 206 6.59 -11.34 -5.95
C SER A 206 5.27 -10.63 -6.27
N LEU A 207 5.27 -9.31 -6.38
CA LEU A 207 4.09 -8.53 -6.77
C LEU A 207 3.70 -8.82 -8.24
N GLN A 208 4.69 -8.94 -9.13
CA GLN A 208 4.46 -9.26 -10.53
C GLN A 208 3.83 -10.66 -10.69
N GLU A 209 4.36 -11.66 -9.98
CA GLU A 209 3.83 -13.03 -9.97
C GLU A 209 2.39 -13.08 -9.43
N ARG A 210 2.10 -12.32 -8.36
CA ARG A 210 0.73 -12.22 -7.81
C ARG A 210 -0.23 -11.55 -8.78
N GLY A 211 0.20 -10.52 -9.50
CA GLY A 211 -0.62 -9.86 -10.52
C GLY A 211 -1.03 -10.81 -11.65
N SER A 212 -0.14 -11.72 -12.06
CA SER A 212 -0.50 -12.78 -13.00
C SER A 212 -1.47 -13.81 -12.40
N GLU A 213 -1.26 -14.25 -11.15
CA GLU A 213 -2.10 -15.28 -10.53
C GLU A 213 -3.49 -14.77 -10.08
N GLU A 214 -3.66 -13.50 -9.71
CA GLU A 214 -4.98 -12.96 -9.33
C GLU A 214 -5.99 -13.00 -10.49
N THR A 215 -5.50 -13.05 -11.74
CA THR A 215 -6.33 -13.29 -12.92
C THR A 215 -6.81 -14.76 -13.00
N GLU A 216 -6.08 -15.70 -12.39
CA GLU A 216 -6.38 -17.14 -12.41
C GLU A 216 -7.09 -17.65 -11.14
N ARG A 217 -7.07 -16.88 -10.04
CA ARG A 217 -7.64 -17.25 -8.73
C ARG A 217 -9.13 -16.95 -8.57
N GLU A 218 -9.84 -16.67 -9.66
CA GLU A 218 -11.30 -16.65 -9.63
C GLU A 218 -11.80 -18.10 -9.54
N TYR A 219 -12.24 -18.51 -8.35
CA TYR A 219 -12.84 -19.84 -8.16
C TYR A 219 -13.98 -20.02 -9.16
N THR A 220 -13.94 -21.10 -9.93
CA THR A 220 -15.02 -21.45 -10.84
C THR A 220 -16.34 -21.49 -10.09
N GLU A 221 -17.33 -20.75 -10.58
CA GLU A 221 -18.66 -20.73 -10.00
C GLU A 221 -19.21 -22.16 -9.88
N HIS A 222 -19.83 -22.46 -8.74
CA HIS A 222 -20.42 -23.78 -8.54
C HIS A 222 -21.55 -24.00 -9.54
N LEU A 223 -21.61 -25.20 -10.11
CA LEU A 223 -22.71 -25.57 -10.99
C LEU A 223 -24.05 -25.51 -10.24
N PRO A 224 -25.12 -25.02 -10.87
CA PRO A 224 -26.46 -25.05 -10.29
C PRO A 224 -26.88 -26.47 -9.89
N ALA A 225 -27.68 -26.59 -8.84
CA ALA A 225 -28.14 -27.88 -8.32
C ALA A 225 -28.81 -28.74 -9.40
N GLU A 226 -29.60 -28.13 -10.28
CA GLU A 226 -30.29 -28.79 -11.39
C GLU A 226 -29.32 -29.46 -12.37
N VAL A 227 -28.19 -28.78 -12.66
CA VAL A 227 -27.14 -29.28 -13.55
C VAL A 227 -26.38 -30.42 -12.86
N LEU A 228 -26.10 -30.28 -11.57
CA LEU A 228 -25.47 -31.34 -10.77
C LEU A 228 -26.36 -32.59 -10.72
N GLU A 229 -27.65 -32.45 -10.47
CA GLU A 229 -28.60 -33.56 -10.42
C GLU A 229 -28.79 -34.24 -11.78
N ALA A 230 -28.93 -33.48 -12.86
CA ALA A 230 -29.01 -34.02 -14.21
C ALA A 230 -27.71 -34.72 -14.61
N GLY A 231 -26.56 -34.18 -14.21
CA GLY A 231 -25.26 -34.78 -14.42
C GLY A 231 -25.07 -36.08 -13.63
N ILE A 232 -25.56 -36.15 -12.38
CA ILE A 232 -25.56 -37.38 -11.58
C ILE A 232 -26.49 -38.43 -12.21
N LYS A 233 -27.72 -38.05 -12.57
CA LYS A 233 -28.69 -38.96 -13.21
C LYS A 233 -28.23 -39.48 -14.58
N SER A 234 -27.51 -38.66 -15.34
CA SER A 234 -26.93 -39.06 -16.64
C SER A 234 -25.57 -39.76 -16.53
N GLY A 235 -25.04 -39.96 -15.32
CA GLY A 235 -23.75 -40.61 -15.08
C GLY A 235 -22.51 -39.75 -15.42
N ARG A 236 -22.70 -38.46 -15.72
CA ARG A 236 -21.61 -37.49 -15.98
C ARG A 236 -20.91 -37.01 -14.71
N TYR A 237 -21.62 -36.96 -13.58
CA TYR A 237 -21.05 -36.58 -12.29
C TYR A 237 -21.24 -37.70 -11.26
N ILE A 238 -20.28 -37.84 -10.35
CA ILE A 238 -20.33 -38.81 -9.25
C ILE A 238 -20.26 -38.04 -7.94
N GLN A 239 -21.25 -38.23 -7.08
CA GLN A 239 -21.24 -37.63 -5.74
C GLN A 239 -20.41 -38.53 -4.80
N ALA A 240 -19.34 -37.99 -4.23
CA ALA A 240 -18.52 -38.66 -3.23
C ALA A 240 -18.62 -37.95 -1.87
N GLY A 241 -18.75 -38.72 -0.79
CA GLY A 241 -18.72 -38.19 0.58
C GLY A 241 -17.30 -37.76 0.96
N GLY A 242 -17.01 -36.46 0.87
CA GLY A 242 -15.69 -35.90 1.17
C GLY A 242 -15.40 -35.84 2.67
N GLY A 243 -14.86 -36.93 3.22
CA GLY A 243 -14.18 -36.89 4.51
C GLY A 243 -12.72 -36.45 4.31
N TRP A 244 -12.38 -35.21 4.71
CA TRP A 244 -10.99 -34.76 4.76
C TRP A 244 -10.24 -35.54 5.86
N ARG A 245 -9.58 -36.64 5.48
CA ARG A 245 -8.60 -37.29 6.34
C ARG A 245 -7.25 -36.60 6.14
N GLY A 246 -6.94 -35.65 7.01
CA GLY A 246 -5.56 -35.20 7.20
C GLY A 246 -4.72 -36.40 7.64
N HIS A 247 -3.87 -36.92 6.75
CA HIS A 247 -2.94 -37.97 7.10
C HIS A 247 -1.92 -37.46 8.11
N VAL A 248 -2.12 -37.79 9.39
CA VAL A 248 -1.03 -37.81 10.36
C VAL A 248 -0.26 -39.10 10.10
N CYS A 249 0.87 -38.99 9.40
CA CYS A 249 1.84 -40.09 9.28
C CYS A 249 2.41 -40.41 10.68
N LYS A 250 1.87 -41.43 11.35
CA LYS A 250 2.61 -42.16 12.38
C LYS A 250 3.41 -43.26 11.68
N HIS A 251 4.73 -43.12 11.70
CA HIS A 251 5.64 -44.21 11.35
C HIS A 251 5.53 -45.33 12.38
N SER A 252 5.14 -46.52 11.94
CA SER A 252 5.59 -47.79 12.53
C SER A 252 5.38 -48.94 11.54
N GLY A 253 6.51 -49.39 10.96
CA GLY A 253 6.79 -50.69 10.35
C GLY A 253 5.69 -51.55 9.73
N HIS A 254 5.59 -51.52 8.40
CA HIS A 254 5.82 -52.68 7.51
C HIS A 254 5.47 -52.32 6.04
N ARG A 255 6.32 -52.73 5.09
CA ARG A 255 6.06 -52.83 3.63
C ARG A 255 5.73 -54.31 3.30
N PRO A 256 5.25 -54.67 2.09
CA PRO A 256 4.97 -53.88 0.87
C PRO A 256 3.50 -54.09 0.37
N ASP A 257 2.91 -53.29 -0.50
CA ASP A 257 2.99 -53.48 -1.96
C ASP A 257 2.28 -52.34 -2.72
N GLN A 258 2.89 -52.01 -3.86
CA GLN A 258 2.35 -51.39 -5.08
C GLN A 258 1.01 -50.64 -5.02
N CYS A 259 1.07 -49.32 -5.25
CA CYS A 259 0.06 -48.62 -6.04
C CYS A 259 0.71 -47.39 -6.69
N ASN A 260 1.03 -47.57 -7.97
CA ASN A 260 1.53 -46.53 -8.86
C ASN A 260 0.30 -45.86 -9.49
N ILE A 261 -0.02 -44.62 -9.14
CA ILE A 261 -1.07 -43.85 -9.85
C ILE A 261 -0.57 -42.43 -10.04
N SER A 262 -0.10 -42.17 -11.27
CA SER A 262 0.09 -40.84 -11.83
C SER A 262 -1.26 -40.16 -12.06
N PRO A 263 -1.44 -38.86 -11.80
CA PRO A 263 -2.59 -38.12 -12.29
C PRO A 263 -2.32 -37.63 -13.73
N GLN A 264 -2.82 -38.37 -14.72
CA GLN A 264 -3.03 -37.81 -16.06
C GLN A 264 -4.28 -36.94 -16.04
N TRP A 265 -4.10 -35.62 -16.11
CA TRP A 265 -5.16 -34.69 -16.44
C TRP A 265 -5.42 -34.77 -17.94
N ASN A 266 -6.54 -35.37 -18.34
CA ASN A 266 -7.06 -35.27 -19.69
C ASN A 266 -8.50 -34.78 -19.60
N ILE A 267 -8.69 -33.48 -19.84
CA ILE A 267 -9.98 -32.93 -20.24
C ILE A 267 -9.85 -32.66 -21.74
N LYS A 268 -10.49 -33.49 -22.56
CA LYS A 268 -10.70 -33.20 -23.98
C LYS A 268 -11.97 -32.34 -24.09
N SER A 269 -11.77 -31.17 -24.70
CA SER A 269 -12.69 -30.30 -25.47
C SER A 269 -14.14 -30.19 -25.00
#